data_AF-A0A9E1QX26-F1
#
_entry.id   AF-A0A9E1QX26-F1
#
_cell.length_a   1.000
_cell.length_b   1.000
_cell.length_c   1.000
_cell.angle_alpha   90.00
_cell.angle_beta   90.00
_cell.angle_gamma   90.00
#
_symmetry.space_group_name_H-M   'P 1'
#
loop_
_entity.id
_entity.type
_entity.pdbx_description
1 polymer ?
#
loop_
_entity_poly.entity_id
_entity_poly.type
_entity_poly.pdbx_seq_one_letter_code
_entity_poly.pdbx_strand_id
1 'polypeptide(L)' 'MKSLSIGICGLGTVGRGTINVLERNSQTIRDRLGCEILLNHIGSRTTPNDFDLKGVSFNQDVFAIADNPKIDILVELIG' A
#
# COMPACT_ATOMS: atom_id res chain seq x y z
N MET A 1 17.01 2.09 -11.21
CA MET A 1 15.82 2.94 -11.08
C MET A 1 15.45 2.96 -9.61
N LYS A 2 15.16 4.12 -9.00
CA LYS A 2 14.83 4.19 -7.57
C LYS A 2 13.42 3.65 -7.36
N SER A 3 13.17 2.95 -6.26
CA SER A 3 11.83 2.55 -5.84
C SER A 3 11.46 3.21 -4.51
N LEU A 4 10.18 3.41 -4.30
CA LEU A 4 9.56 3.85 -3.05
C LEU A 4 8.59 2.79 -2.58
N SER A 5 8.83 2.29 -1.38
CA SER A 5 8.03 1.30 -0.69
C SER A 5 6.91 1.98 0.09
N ILE A 6 5.67 1.57 -0.15
CA ILE A 6 4.48 2.14 0.48
C ILE A 6 3.80 1.10 1.37
N GLY A 7 3.39 1.54 2.55
CA GLY A 7 2.49 0.83 3.47
C GLY A 7 1.14 1.51 3.52
N ILE A 8 0.04 0.76 3.37
CA ILE A 8 -1.33 1.28 3.47
C ILE A 8 -2.00 0.73 4.71
N CYS A 9 -2.46 1.60 5.60
CA CYS A 9 -3.23 1.25 6.79
C CYS A 9 -4.70 1.61 6.58
N GLY A 10 -5.56 0.62 6.36
CA GLY A 10 -6.97 0.77 6.04
C GLY A 10 -7.29 0.14 4.69
N LEU A 11 -8.19 -0.85 4.68
CA LEU A 11 -8.60 -1.60 3.48
C LEU A 11 -10.12 -1.52 3.22
N GLY A 12 -10.72 -0.39 3.59
CA GLY A 12 -12.10 -0.03 3.22
C GLY A 12 -12.21 0.47 1.78
N THR A 13 -13.31 1.16 1.47
CA THR A 13 -13.57 1.69 0.11
C THR A 13 -12.43 2.56 -0.43
N VAL A 14 -11.92 3.48 0.40
CA VAL A 14 -10.84 4.39 -0.01
C VAL A 14 -9.52 3.63 -0.17
N GLY A 15 -9.14 2.76 0.77
CA GLY A 15 -7.92 1.97 0.68
C GLY A 15 -7.85 1.12 -0.59
N ARG A 16 -8.94 0.41 -0.90
CA ARG A 16 -9.05 -0.39 -2.13
C ARG A 16 -9.02 0.49 -3.38
N GLY A 17 -9.71 1.63 -3.37
CA GLY A 17 -9.68 2.60 -4.46
C GLY A 17 -8.27 3.12 -4.74
N THR A 18 -7.53 3.46 -3.68
CA THR A 18 -6.14 3.90 -3.76
C THR A 18 -5.24 2.83 -4.38
N ILE A 19 -5.34 1.57 -3.92
CA ILE A 19 -4.56 0.46 -4.49
C ILE A 19 -4.87 0.30 -5.98
N ASN A 20 -6.16 0.27 -6.35
CA ASN A 20 -6.58 0.11 -7.74
C ASN A 20 -6.06 1.25 -8.64
N VAL A 21 -6.07 2.50 -8.15
CA VAL A 21 -5.56 3.66 -8.89
C VAL A 21 -4.04 3.58 -9.03
N LEU A 22 -3.31 3.20 -7.97
CA LEU A 22 -1.86 3.04 -8.04
C LEU A 22 -1.46 1.96 -9.04
N GLU A 23 -2.11 0.80 -9.01
CA GLU A 23 -1.83 -0.29 -9.95
C GLU A 23 -2.15 0.12 -11.40
N ARG A 24 -3.36 0.65 -11.64
CA ARG A 24 -3.83 1.02 -12.99
C ARG A 24 -2.97 2.11 -13.63
N ASN A 25 -2.43 3.03 -12.83
CA ASN A 25 -1.64 4.17 -13.32
C ASN A 25 -0.15 4.02 -13.07
N SER A 26 0.33 2.82 -12.71
CA SER A 26 1.74 2.55 -12.35
C SER A 26 2.73 3.08 -13.38
N GLN A 27 2.48 2.88 -14.68
CA GLN A 27 3.34 3.42 -15.74
C GLN A 27 3.36 4.95 -15.75
N THR A 28 2.20 5.61 -15.74
CA THR A 28 2.11 7.07 -15.73
C THR A 28 2.76 7.69 -14.49
N ILE A 29 2.60 7.03 -13.34
CA ILE A 29 3.24 7.45 -12.08
C ILE A 29 4.77 7.32 -12.21
N ARG A 30 5.27 6.18 -12.73
CA ARG A 30 6.70 5.96 -12.98
C ARG A 30 7.29 7.02 -13.91
N ASP A 31 6.59 7.33 -15.01
CA ASP A 31 7.05 8.31 -16.00
C ASP A 31 7.13 9.74 -15.41
N ARG A 32 6.22 10.09 -14.50
CA ARG A 32 6.20 11.41 -13.85
C ARG A 32 7.18 11.55 -12.70
N LEU A 33 7.35 10.49 -11.89
CA LEU A 33 8.19 10.54 -10.69
C LEU A 33 9.64 10.10 -10.95
N GLY A 34 9.91 9.39 -12.06
CA GLY A 34 11.21 8.78 -12.34
C GLY A 34 11.57 7.64 -11.35
N CYS A 35 10.58 7.15 -10.59
CA CYS A 35 10.75 6.08 -9.62
C CYS A 35 9.52 5.16 -9.60
N GLU A 36 9.72 3.92 -9.15
CA GLU A 36 8.65 2.93 -9.02
C GLU A 36 8.02 2.96 -7.64
N ILE A 37 6.69 2.94 -7.59
CA ILE A 37 5.95 2.78 -6.34
C ILE A 37 5.65 1.29 -6.14
N LEU A 38 6.10 0.75 -5.01
CA LEU A 38 5.90 -0.63 -4.61
C LEU A 38 5.00 -0.68 -3.37
N LEU A 39 3.80 -1.23 -3.52
CA LEU A 39 2.94 -1.54 -2.38
C LEU A 39 3.47 -2.81 -1.71
N ASN A 40 4.06 -2.68 -0.52
CA ASN A 40 4.71 -3.80 0.16
C ASN A 40 3.95 -4.28 1.38
N HIS A 41 3.21 -3.39 2.05
CA HIS A 41 2.46 -3.72 3.25
C HIS A 41 1.03 -3.14 3.22
N ILE A 42 0.08 -3.94 3.67
CA ILE A 42 -1.31 -3.53 3.93
C ILE A 42 -1.65 -3.87 5.37
N GLY A 43 -2.27 -2.93 6.08
CA GLY A 43 -2.70 -3.05 7.45
C GLY A 43 -4.20 -2.86 7.57
N SER A 44 -4.90 -3.75 8.27
CA SER A 44 -6.33 -3.58 8.56
C SER A 44 -6.73 -4.42 9.77
N ARG A 45 -7.63 -3.91 10.61
CA ARG A 45 -8.17 -4.64 11.77
C ARG A 45 -8.67 -6.04 11.43
N THR A 46 -9.31 -6.19 10.27
CA THR A 46 -9.86 -7.45 9.78
C THR A 46 -9.15 -7.84 8.49
N THR A 47 -8.73 -9.11 8.42
CA THR A 47 -8.23 -9.72 7.19
C THR A 47 -9.33 -9.73 6.13
N PRO A 48 -9.08 -9.21 4.92
CA PRO A 48 -10.08 -9.26 3.85
C PRO A 48 -10.25 -10.70 3.35
N ASN A 49 -11.50 -11.11 3.10
CA ASN A 49 -11.81 -12.41 2.49
C ASN A 49 -12.03 -12.30 0.97
N ASP A 50 -12.11 -11.08 0.46
CA ASP A 50 -12.57 -10.71 -0.88
C ASP A 50 -11.56 -9.82 -1.63
N PHE A 51 -10.31 -9.75 -1.14
CA PHE A 51 -9.26 -8.93 -1.71
C PHE A 51 -8.03 -9.78 -1.97
N ASP A 52 -7.59 -9.85 -3.22
CA ASP A 52 -6.33 -10.49 -3.56
C ASP A 52 -5.16 -9.59 -3.16
N LEU A 53 -4.37 -10.05 -2.22
CA LEU A 53 -3.21 -9.34 -1.72
C LEU A 53 -2.04 -9.35 -2.72
N LYS A 54 -2.07 -10.16 -3.79
CA LYS A 54 -1.04 -10.20 -4.85
C LYS A 54 0.40 -10.28 -4.32
N GLY A 55 0.61 -11.00 -3.22
CA GLY A 55 1.93 -11.14 -2.58
C GLY A 55 2.36 -9.97 -1.69
N VAL A 56 1.50 -8.96 -1.49
CA VAL A 56 1.69 -7.88 -0.52
C VAL A 56 1.56 -8.45 0.89
N SER A 57 2.47 -8.03 1.78
CA SER A 57 2.42 -8.45 3.19
C SER A 57 1.21 -7.83 3.88
N PHE A 58 0.44 -8.64 4.61
CA PHE A 58 -0.70 -8.16 5.38
C PHE A 58 -0.43 -8.24 6.88
N ASN A 59 -0.85 -7.22 7.64
CA ASN A 59 -0.81 -7.22 9.10
C ASN A 59 -2.11 -6.70 9.70
N GLN A 60 -2.55 -7.27 10.82
CA GLN A 60 -3.67 -6.74 11.60
C GLN A 60 -3.24 -5.60 12.54
N ASP A 61 -1.96 -5.59 12.89
CA ASP A 61 -1.31 -4.49 13.60
C ASP A 61 -0.80 -3.46 12.60
N VAL A 62 -1.48 -2.30 12.57
CA VAL A 62 -1.12 -1.17 11.70
C VAL A 62 0.15 -0.44 12.18
N PHE A 63 0.48 -0.52 13.47
CA PHE A 63 1.71 0.09 14.00
C PHE A 63 2.94 -0.64 13.51
N ALA A 64 2.88 -1.96 13.35
CA ALA A 64 3.95 -2.74 12.73
C ALA A 64 4.30 -2.29 11.30
N ILE A 65 3.41 -1.59 10.59
CA ILE A 65 3.71 -1.00 9.28
C ILE A 65 4.41 0.34 9.45
N ALA A 66 3.97 1.16 10.40
CA ALA A 66 4.61 2.45 10.71
C ALA A 66 6.04 2.26 11.24
N ASP A 67 6.29 1.20 12.01
CA ASP A 67 7.59 0.85 12.58
C ASP A 67 8.52 0.15 11.59
N ASN A 68 8.04 -0.22 10.39
CA ASN A 68 8.84 -0.94 9.43
C ASN A 68 9.81 0.01 8.70
N PRO A 69 11.14 -0.10 8.93
CA PRO A 69 12.12 0.81 8.32
C PRO A 69 12.25 0.65 6.80
N LYS A 70 11.61 -0.37 6.21
CA LYS A 70 11.54 -0.57 4.76
C LYS A 70 10.36 0.14 4.11
N ILE A 71 9.50 0.82 4.87
CA ILE A 71 8.39 1.62 4.35
C ILE A 71 8.86 3.07 4.24
N ASP A 72 8.87 3.61 3.02
CA ASP A 72 9.24 5.00 2.76
C ASP A 72 8.06 5.95 3.00
N ILE A 73 6.84 5.48 2.71
CA ILE A 73 5.61 6.26 2.83
C ILE A 73 4.52 5.41 3.49
N LEU A 74 3.94 5.94 4.57
CA LEU A 74 2.75 5.37 5.22
C LEU A 74 1.51 6.15 4.77
N VAL A 75 0.47 5.44 4.33
CA VAL A 75 -0.83 6.01 3.98
C VAL A 75 -1.88 5.52 4.98
N GLU A 76 -2.37 6.42 5.82
CA GLU A 76 -3.37 6.12 6.86
C GLU A 76 -4.80 6.42 6.35
N LEU A 77 -5.69 5.43 6.45
CA LEU A 77 -7.05 5.38 5.90
C LEU A 77 -8.01 4.56 6.82
N ILE A 78 -7.75 4.51 8.12
CA ILE A 78 -8.50 3.73 9.13
C ILE A 78 -9.75 4.48 9.63
N GLY A 79 -9.71 5.82 9.57
CA GLY A 79 -10.77 6.74 10.04
C GLY A 79 -12.21 6.30 9.74
#